data_AF-A0A366C417-F1
#
_entry.id   AF-A0A366C417-F1
#
_cell.length_a   1.000
_cell.length_b   1.000
_cell.length_c   1.000
_cell.angle_alpha   90.00
_cell.angle_beta   90.00
_cell.angle_gamma   90.00
#
_symmetry.space_group_name_H-M   'P 1'
#
loop_
_entity.id
_entity.type
_entity.pdbx_description
1 polymer ?
#
loop_
_entity_poly.entity_id
_entity_poly.type
_entity_poly.pdbx_seq_one_letter_code
_entity_poly.pdbx_strand_id
1 'polypeptide(L)'
;MGLALDRLQDDVNLSVTGKALTMPVAILHGDADWIVPKSEWDIPFGSIATDRKRMYLSQTDTHGCPGHFANHEQATDDTSFFRPLLSLLLLDGVGAEDTLDWRYLWFALDQVIREGAEADRLEFDLGHWSDGRPVRPVKVYLSGDAA
;
A
#
# COMPACT_ATOMS: atom_id res chain seq x y z
N MET A 1 30.29 11.42 8.30
CA MET A 1 28.88 11.02 8.09
C MET A 1 28.69 9.64 7.44
N GLY A 2 29.75 8.88 7.10
CA GLY A 2 29.59 7.57 6.44
C GLY A 2 29.15 6.41 7.35
N LEU A 3 29.62 6.36 8.60
CA LEU A 3 29.38 5.22 9.50
C LEU A 3 27.98 5.17 10.16
N ALA A 4 27.22 6.27 10.10
CA ALA A 4 25.87 6.34 10.67
C ALA A 4 24.79 5.85 9.67
N LEU A 5 25.10 5.84 8.38
CA LEU A 5 24.23 5.32 7.32
C LEU A 5 24.38 3.80 7.14
N ASP A 6 25.59 3.25 7.37
CA ASP A 6 25.86 1.80 7.29
C ASP A 6 25.13 0.96 8.34
N ARG A 7 24.55 1.56 9.38
CA ARG A 7 23.87 0.86 10.49
C ARG A 7 22.34 0.86 10.40
N LEU A 8 21.76 1.40 9.32
CA LEU A 8 20.31 1.50 9.16
C LEU A 8 19.70 0.46 8.22
N GLN A 9 20.51 -0.32 7.49
CA GLN A 9 20.00 -1.33 6.56
C GLN A 9 20.25 -2.75 7.08
N ASP A 10 19.38 -3.19 7.98
CA ASP A 10 18.94 -4.59 7.90
C ASP A 10 17.92 -4.66 6.75
N ASP A 11 18.40 -4.57 5.51
CA ASP A 11 17.53 -4.69 4.34
C ASP A 11 16.81 -6.04 4.41
N VAL A 12 15.47 -5.99 4.48
CA VAL A 12 14.65 -7.19 4.45
C VAL A 12 14.76 -7.81 3.06
N ASN A 13 15.59 -8.84 2.93
CA ASN A 13 15.71 -9.58 1.69
C ASN A 13 14.50 -10.53 1.51
N LEU A 14 13.50 -10.10 0.75
CA LEU A 14 12.28 -10.88 0.47
C LEU A 14 12.55 -12.24 -0.19
N SER A 15 13.67 -12.42 -0.90
CA SER A 15 14.07 -13.74 -1.43
C SER A 15 14.45 -14.75 -0.36
N VAL A 16 14.72 -14.26 0.85
CA VAL A 16 15.04 -15.04 2.04
C VAL A 16 13.84 -15.05 3.00
N THR A 17 13.34 -13.88 3.39
CA THR A 17 12.27 -13.76 4.38
C THR A 17 10.92 -14.22 3.86
N GLY A 18 10.63 -14.00 2.57
CA GLY A 18 9.40 -14.46 1.92
C GLY A 18 9.22 -15.98 1.98
N LYS A 19 10.32 -16.73 2.02
CA LYS A 19 10.28 -18.21 2.11
C LYS A 19 9.72 -18.72 3.43
N ALA A 20 9.73 -17.90 4.48
CA ALA A 20 9.16 -18.25 5.78
C ALA A 20 7.67 -17.92 5.90
N LEU A 21 7.10 -17.17 4.94
CA LEU A 21 5.70 -16.75 4.98
C LEU A 21 4.79 -17.84 4.41
N THR A 22 4.27 -18.69 5.30
CA THR A 22 3.35 -19.80 4.97
C THR A 22 1.89 -19.52 5.30
N MET A 23 1.61 -18.41 5.99
CA MET A 23 0.26 -17.90 6.25
C MET A 23 -0.26 -17.09 5.06
N PRO A 24 -1.55 -16.75 4.99
CA PRO A 24 -2.07 -15.81 4.00
C PRO A 24 -1.37 -14.44 4.03
N VAL A 25 -1.08 -13.86 2.86
CA VAL A 25 -0.38 -12.58 2.74
C VAL A 25 -1.14 -11.60 1.86
N ALA A 26 -1.34 -10.38 2.37
CA ALA A 26 -1.72 -9.22 1.58
C ALA A 26 -0.53 -8.28 1.42
N ILE A 27 -0.37 -7.69 0.25
CA ILE A 27 0.44 -6.49 0.06
C ILE A 27 -0.50 -5.38 -0.40
N LEU A 28 -0.56 -4.28 0.36
CA LEU A 28 -1.29 -3.08 -0.02
C LEU A 28 -0.32 -2.10 -0.66
N HIS A 29 -0.52 -1.79 -1.93
CA HIS A 29 0.37 -0.91 -2.69
C HIS A 29 -0.40 0.14 -3.47
N GLY A 30 0.29 1.17 -3.95
CA GLY A 30 -0.29 2.25 -4.73
C GLY A 30 0.02 2.12 -6.22
N ASP A 31 -0.92 2.50 -7.10
CA ASP A 31 -0.71 2.38 -8.55
C ASP A 31 0.34 3.33 -9.13
N ALA A 32 0.60 4.41 -8.42
CA ALA A 32 1.46 5.52 -8.78
C ALA A 32 2.67 5.68 -7.83
N ASP A 33 3.02 4.63 -7.07
CA ASP A 33 4.31 4.59 -6.37
C ASP A 33 5.43 4.64 -7.42
N TRP A 34 6.21 5.72 -7.40
CA TRP A 34 7.35 5.93 -8.30
C TRP A 34 8.69 5.60 -7.65
N ILE A 35 8.72 5.44 -6.32
CA ILE A 35 9.92 5.06 -5.56
C ILE A 35 10.13 3.55 -5.66
N VAL A 36 9.04 2.78 -5.46
CA VAL A 36 8.99 1.34 -5.70
C VAL A 36 7.80 1.03 -6.62
N PRO A 37 7.98 1.14 -7.94
CA PRO A 37 6.92 0.85 -8.88
C PRO A 37 6.33 -0.55 -8.70
N LYS A 38 5.02 -0.70 -8.90
CA LYS A 38 4.34 -1.99 -8.81
C LYS A 38 5.00 -3.12 -9.61
N SER A 39 5.64 -2.81 -10.75
CA SER A 39 6.37 -3.79 -11.57
C SER A 39 7.62 -4.34 -10.89
N GLU A 40 8.23 -3.60 -9.96
CA GLU A 40 9.37 -4.08 -9.16
C GLU A 40 8.96 -5.17 -8.15
N TRP A 41 7.65 -5.36 -7.92
CA TRP A 41 7.14 -6.40 -7.04
C TRP A 41 6.98 -7.77 -7.69
N ASP A 42 7.02 -7.88 -9.02
CA ASP A 42 6.76 -9.15 -9.72
C ASP A 42 7.71 -10.27 -9.23
N ILE A 43 9.02 -9.98 -9.09
CA ILE A 43 10.03 -10.94 -8.61
C ILE A 43 9.97 -11.14 -7.08
N PRO A 44 9.95 -10.08 -6.24
CA PRO A 44 9.81 -10.23 -4.79
C PRO A 44 8.54 -10.97 -4.36
N PHE A 45 7.41 -10.70 -5.01
CA PHE A 45 6.14 -11.39 -4.74
C PHE A 45 6.24 -12.90 -5.01
N GLY A 46 6.96 -13.29 -6.06
CA GLY A 46 7.27 -14.68 -6.37
C GLY A 46 8.09 -15.39 -5.28
N SER A 47 8.82 -14.65 -4.44
CA SER A 47 9.64 -15.22 -3.37
C SER A 47 8.86 -15.57 -2.09
N ILE A 48 7.62 -15.10 -1.96
CA ILE A 48 6.73 -15.44 -0.84
C ILE A 48 6.29 -16.89 -0.99
N ALA A 49 6.51 -17.73 0.02
CA ALA A 49 6.32 -19.19 -0.10
C ALA A 49 4.86 -19.62 -0.28
N THR A 50 3.91 -18.94 0.37
CA THR A 50 2.49 -19.26 0.24
C THR A 50 1.97 -18.91 -1.16
N ASP A 51 1.07 -19.73 -1.70
CA ASP A 51 0.26 -19.37 -2.88
C ASP A 51 -0.96 -18.54 -2.46
N ARG A 52 -1.28 -18.52 -1.16
CA ARG A 52 -2.34 -17.68 -0.57
C ARG A 52 -1.83 -16.27 -0.36
N LYS A 53 -1.59 -15.57 -1.46
CA LYS A 53 -1.05 -14.21 -1.45
C LYS A 53 -1.69 -13.36 -2.52
N ARG A 54 -1.95 -12.09 -2.21
CA ARG A 54 -2.41 -11.08 -3.17
C ARG A 54 -1.75 -9.74 -2.95
N MET A 55 -1.48 -9.04 -4.05
CA MET A 55 -1.10 -7.64 -4.04
C MET A 55 -2.27 -6.81 -4.58
N TYR A 56 -2.75 -5.91 -3.73
CA TYR A 56 -3.85 -4.99 -4.02
C TYR A 56 -3.27 -3.62 -4.38
N LEU A 57 -3.92 -2.94 -5.33
CA LEU A 57 -3.58 -1.58 -5.76
C LEU A 57 -4.75 -0.64 -5.50
N SER A 58 -4.56 0.32 -4.60
CA SER A 58 -5.31 1.58 -4.63
C SER A 58 -4.98 2.34 -5.93
N GLN A 59 -5.85 3.26 -6.32
CA GLN A 59 -5.71 3.99 -7.58
C GLN A 59 -5.71 5.48 -7.32
N THR A 60 -4.79 6.20 -7.95
CA THR A 60 -4.81 7.66 -7.97
C THR A 60 -6.07 8.14 -8.66
N ASP A 61 -6.85 8.98 -7.98
CA ASP A 61 -8.12 9.54 -8.43
C ASP A 61 -8.17 11.05 -8.18
N THR A 62 -7.87 11.81 -9.23
CA THR A 62 -7.84 13.28 -9.20
C THR A 62 -9.21 13.93 -9.41
N HIS A 63 -10.30 13.16 -9.33
CA HIS A 63 -11.66 13.71 -9.45
C HIS A 63 -12.07 14.51 -8.20
N GLY A 64 -11.65 14.06 -7.02
CA GLY A 64 -11.92 14.73 -5.75
C GLY A 64 -11.12 16.02 -5.51
N CYS A 65 -11.47 16.73 -4.45
CA CYS A 65 -10.72 17.88 -3.95
C CYS A 65 -10.63 17.82 -2.40
N PRO A 66 -9.50 17.38 -1.82
CA PRO A 66 -8.31 16.86 -2.52
C PRO A 66 -8.58 15.54 -3.25
N GLY A 67 -7.78 15.26 -4.28
CA GLY A 67 -7.80 13.95 -4.94
C GLY A 67 -7.11 12.89 -4.08
N HIS A 68 -7.34 11.62 -4.39
CA HIS A 68 -6.61 10.51 -3.76
C HIS A 68 -5.32 10.24 -4.53
N PHE A 69 -4.20 10.13 -3.83
CA PHE A 69 -2.89 9.85 -4.43
C PHE A 69 -2.32 8.54 -3.89
N ALA A 70 -2.37 7.50 -4.72
CA ALA A 70 -1.90 6.16 -4.37
C ALA A 70 -0.38 6.03 -4.67
N ASN A 71 0.43 6.81 -3.98
CA ASN A 71 1.89 6.85 -4.13
C ASN A 71 2.61 6.06 -3.02
N HIS A 72 3.95 6.17 -2.95
CA HIS A 72 4.78 5.48 -1.97
C HIS A 72 4.38 5.77 -0.51
N GLU A 73 3.92 6.99 -0.29
CA GLU A 73 3.70 7.57 1.03
C GLU A 73 2.22 7.52 1.44
N GLN A 74 1.36 6.83 0.68
CA GLN A 74 -0.09 6.79 0.90
C GLN A 74 -0.51 6.29 2.30
N ALA A 75 0.42 5.74 3.09
CA ALA A 75 0.19 5.26 4.45
C ALA A 75 0.76 6.20 5.53
N THR A 76 1.30 7.35 5.12
CA THR A 76 1.96 8.31 6.00
C THR A 76 0.91 9.21 6.68
N ASP A 77 0.76 9.04 7.99
CA ASP A 77 -0.18 9.78 8.85
C ASP A 77 0.50 10.87 9.71
N ASP A 78 1.84 10.82 9.84
CA ASP A 78 2.64 11.83 10.53
C ASP A 78 3.82 12.30 9.67
N THR A 79 3.81 13.57 9.27
CA THR A 79 4.97 14.21 8.59
C THR A 79 5.68 15.25 9.47
N SER A 80 5.52 15.21 10.78
CA SER A 80 6.07 16.21 11.73
C SER A 80 7.60 16.33 11.69
N PHE A 81 8.28 15.33 11.12
CA PHE A 81 9.72 15.35 10.85
C PHE A 81 10.12 16.20 9.63
N PHE A 82 9.16 16.65 8.80
CA PHE A 82 9.35 17.61 7.71
C PHE A 82 8.74 18.98 8.04
N ARG A 83 9.34 20.04 7.47
CA ARG A 83 8.66 21.35 7.44
C ARG A 83 7.41 21.24 6.54
N PRO A 84 6.27 21.87 6.89
CA PRO A 84 4.99 21.68 6.16
C PRO A 84 5.05 21.94 4.65
N LEU A 85 5.85 22.91 4.21
CA LEU A 85 6.02 23.19 2.78
C LEU A 85 6.79 22.07 2.05
N LEU A 86 7.71 21.40 2.75
CA LEU A 86 8.50 20.30 2.18
C LEU A 86 7.70 19.00 2.13
N SER A 87 6.81 18.71 3.09
CA SER A 87 5.91 17.54 3.00
C SER A 87 4.92 17.69 1.83
N LEU A 88 4.37 18.89 1.63
CA LEU A 88 3.53 19.19 0.46
C LEU A 88 4.27 19.08 -0.88
N LEU A 89 5.55 19.45 -0.95
CA LEU A 89 6.32 19.49 -2.20
C LEU A 89 7.05 18.20 -2.54
N LEU A 90 7.50 17.43 -1.53
CA LEU A 90 8.35 16.25 -1.73
C LEU A 90 7.59 14.93 -1.57
N LEU A 91 6.46 14.95 -0.87
CA LEU A 91 5.67 13.75 -0.60
C LEU A 91 4.30 13.79 -1.32
N ASP A 92 3.97 14.85 -2.04
CA ASP A 92 2.63 15.09 -2.65
C ASP A 92 1.51 15.42 -1.63
N GLY A 93 1.86 15.92 -0.43
CA GLY A 93 0.86 16.40 0.54
C GLY A 93 0.23 15.35 1.45
N VAL A 94 0.80 14.15 1.49
CA VAL A 94 0.60 13.11 2.53
C VAL A 94 0.97 13.60 3.93
N GLY A 95 0.45 12.90 4.94
CA GLY A 95 0.46 13.35 6.35
C GLY A 95 -0.89 13.86 6.85
N ALA A 96 -1.96 13.68 6.08
CA ALA A 96 -3.32 13.93 6.50
C ALA A 96 -4.20 12.77 6.03
N GLU A 97 -4.96 12.20 6.96
CA GLU A 97 -5.83 11.05 6.68
C GLU A 97 -6.86 11.36 5.59
N ASP A 98 -7.01 10.45 4.64
CA ASP A 98 -8.02 10.50 3.59
C ASP A 98 -8.77 9.15 3.43
N THR A 99 -9.51 9.00 2.34
CA THR A 99 -10.28 7.78 2.07
C THR A 99 -9.40 6.54 1.92
N LEU A 100 -8.17 6.67 1.42
CA LEU A 100 -7.22 5.56 1.31
C LEU A 100 -6.78 5.06 2.69
N ASP A 101 -6.58 5.95 3.66
CA ASP A 101 -6.31 5.53 5.04
C ASP A 101 -7.49 4.73 5.60
N TRP A 102 -8.68 5.34 5.59
CA TRP A 102 -9.86 4.82 6.27
C TRP A 102 -10.52 3.63 5.58
N ARG A 103 -10.53 3.58 4.24
CA ARG A 103 -11.26 2.57 3.45
C ARG A 103 -10.36 1.59 2.71
N TYR A 104 -9.05 1.79 2.72
CA TYR A 104 -8.10 0.86 2.11
C TYR A 104 -7.11 0.32 3.16
N LEU A 105 -6.26 1.15 3.76
CA LEU A 105 -5.18 0.70 4.64
C LEU A 105 -5.70 0.16 5.98
N TRP A 106 -6.40 0.98 6.74
CA TRP A 106 -6.91 0.58 8.05
C TRP A 106 -8.08 -0.38 7.92
N PHE A 107 -8.89 -0.23 6.87
CA PHE A 107 -9.97 -1.17 6.59
C PHE A 107 -9.47 -2.58 6.28
N ALA A 108 -8.35 -2.73 5.56
CA ALA A 108 -7.72 -4.03 5.37
C ALA A 108 -7.26 -4.65 6.69
N LEU A 109 -6.68 -3.83 7.59
CA LEU A 109 -6.25 -4.28 8.90
C LEU A 109 -7.43 -4.74 9.76
N ASP A 110 -8.53 -3.98 9.76
CA ASP A 110 -9.77 -4.32 10.46
C ASP A 110 -10.37 -5.63 9.96
N GLN A 111 -10.41 -5.84 8.63
CA GLN A 111 -10.88 -7.09 8.05
C GLN A 111 -10.11 -8.30 8.61
N VAL A 112 -8.78 -8.21 8.71
CA VAL A 112 -7.95 -9.32 9.21
C VAL A 112 -8.07 -9.47 10.73
N ILE A 113 -7.84 -8.40 11.49
CA ILE A 113 -7.68 -8.48 12.95
C ILE A 113 -9.03 -8.60 13.66
N ARG A 114 -10.02 -7.82 13.22
CA ARG A 114 -11.32 -7.74 13.90
C ARG A 114 -12.32 -8.74 13.33
N GLU A 115 -12.31 -8.93 12.01
CA GLU A 115 -13.33 -9.71 11.30
C GLU A 115 -12.86 -11.14 10.96
N GLY A 116 -11.55 -11.41 11.13
CA GLY A 116 -10.97 -12.72 10.89
C GLY A 116 -10.89 -13.10 9.42
N ALA A 117 -10.94 -12.11 8.51
CA ALA A 117 -10.76 -12.33 7.09
C ALA A 117 -9.34 -12.83 6.79
N GLU A 118 -9.23 -13.64 5.76
CA GLU A 118 -7.92 -14.09 5.27
C GLU A 118 -7.29 -12.95 4.44
N ALA A 119 -6.01 -12.66 4.69
CA ALA A 119 -5.33 -11.52 4.07
C ALA A 119 -5.29 -11.60 2.51
N ASP A 120 -5.37 -12.79 1.94
CA ASP A 120 -5.47 -13.00 0.49
C ASP A 120 -6.89 -12.82 -0.09
N ARG A 121 -7.88 -12.46 0.74
CA ARG A 121 -9.30 -12.38 0.38
C ARG A 121 -9.96 -11.09 0.84
N LEU A 122 -9.18 -10.01 0.98
CA LEU A 122 -9.70 -8.70 1.31
C LEU A 122 -10.61 -8.16 0.21
N GLU A 123 -11.68 -7.47 0.64
CA GLU A 123 -12.63 -6.78 -0.21
C GLU A 123 -12.60 -5.28 0.09
N PHE A 124 -12.84 -4.44 -0.92
CA PHE A 124 -12.73 -2.99 -0.78
C PHE A 124 -13.91 -2.29 -1.44
N ASP A 125 -14.55 -1.40 -0.69
CA ASP A 125 -15.53 -0.44 -1.21
C ASP A 125 -15.10 0.99 -0.82
N LEU A 126 -14.47 1.67 -1.78
CA LEU A 126 -14.04 3.06 -1.61
C LEU A 126 -15.19 4.07 -1.74
N GLY A 127 -16.39 3.61 -2.09
CA GLY A 127 -17.59 4.43 -2.16
C GLY A 127 -17.63 5.35 -3.38
N HIS A 128 -18.24 6.51 -3.18
CA HIS A 128 -18.50 7.50 -4.22
C HIS A 128 -18.07 8.89 -3.75
N TRP A 129 -17.62 9.70 -4.69
CA TRP A 129 -17.46 11.13 -4.51
C TRP A 129 -18.81 11.81 -4.24
N SER A 130 -18.78 13.04 -3.72
CA SER A 130 -19.98 13.80 -3.33
C SER A 130 -20.95 14.10 -4.48
N ASP A 131 -20.48 14.02 -5.73
CA ASP A 131 -21.29 14.14 -6.94
C ASP A 131 -21.88 12.81 -7.42
N GLY A 132 -21.68 11.74 -6.65
CA GLY A 132 -22.16 10.40 -6.95
C GLY A 132 -21.27 9.62 -7.93
N ARG A 133 -20.12 10.16 -8.37
CA ARG A 133 -19.18 9.39 -9.18
C ARG A 133 -18.47 8.33 -8.31
N PRO A 134 -18.40 7.05 -8.73
CA PRO A 134 -17.65 6.05 -7.99
C PRO A 134 -16.18 6.44 -7.86
N VAL A 135 -15.61 6.26 -6.67
CA VAL A 135 -14.16 6.33 -6.47
C VAL A 135 -13.51 5.19 -7.26
N ARG A 136 -12.34 5.42 -7.85
CA ARG A 136 -11.63 4.36 -8.59
C ARG A 136 -11.42 3.12 -7.70
N PRO A 137 -11.79 1.91 -8.16
CA PRO A 137 -11.78 0.72 -7.32
C PRO A 137 -10.36 0.21 -7.06
N VAL A 138 -10.18 -0.49 -5.93
CA VAL A 138 -8.97 -1.28 -5.67
C VAL A 138 -8.90 -2.46 -6.65
N LYS A 139 -7.71 -2.73 -7.19
CA LYS A 139 -7.48 -3.82 -8.14
C LYS A 139 -6.53 -4.85 -7.57
N VAL A 140 -6.75 -6.12 -7.88
CA VAL A 140 -5.72 -7.16 -7.69
C VAL A 140 -4.73 -7.05 -8.83
N TYR A 141 -3.44 -6.90 -8.50
CA TYR A 141 -2.36 -6.81 -9.48
C TYR A 141 -1.58 -8.12 -9.59
N LEU A 142 -1.21 -8.72 -8.45
CA LEU A 142 -0.58 -10.04 -8.39
C LEU A 142 -1.41 -10.96 -7.49
N SER A 143 -1.47 -12.24 -7.86
CA SER A 143 -2.12 -13.30 -7.10
C SER A 143 -1.23 -14.54 -7.12
N GLY A 144 -1.16 -15.26 -6.00
CA GLY A 144 -0.46 -16.54 -5.91
C GLY A 144 -1.27 -17.72 -6.45
N ASP A 145 -2.60 -17.57 -6.55
CA ASP A 145 -3.45 -18.52 -7.28
C ASP A 145 -3.14 -18.42 -8.79
N ALA A 146 -2.89 -19.55 -9.46
CA ALA A 146 -2.84 -19.59 -10.91
C ALA A 146 -4.19 -19.12 -11.48
N ALA A 147 -4.14 -18.14 -12.39
CA ALA A 147 -5.29 -17.63 -13.12
C ALA A 147 -6.03 -18.73 -13.90
#